data_AF-A0A7C4PVB6-F1
#
_entry.id   AF-A0A7C4PVB6-F1
#
_cell.length_a   1.000
_cell.length_b   1.000
_cell.length_c   1.000
_cell.angle_alpha   90.00
_cell.angle_beta   90.00
_cell.angle_gamma   90.00
#
_symmetry.space_group_name_H-M   'P 1'
#
loop_
_entity.id
_entity.type
_entity.pdbx_description
1 polymer ?
#
loop_
_entity_poly.entity_id
_entity_poly.type
_entity_poly.pdbx_seq_one_letter_code
_entity_poly.pdbx_strand_id
1 'polypeptide(L)'
;MRLSRSMRSAKDILRDAGVRLPEATRSAVQRAALRLGADIRNTLIITVDVEASPSRQEKDHVARLIWGRFGEHEVGIGRMMDIAERHGVRLTFFVDFCETHLYPGEMETVCREILRRGHDVQIHAHRLRLPKDFFPSRGIPDAPPKLDNFSRDQAGILVSHVLSEAVRCGVRHPVAFRGGGFEFNAEILRAMERHGLRLSFNYHGNHLRQNSASDWRPMFCWPDGVIEIPLGMLPSREGWHIFDFNLFDFADPAAVRRFLSEFFRRAGGHGVLTMCMHSFSFLAADPQKRFFQYAGDRGVQVFEHFLATLPEHIRVITACDLDREIRSGKLRVDRREPYTILQRLGPAPKPAPAKTLATAAAPKMAACNFCGTPRERMEDFGGRAKVRCPRCHSLERQRQFWEVYQRLIRREFDLRGKRVLHIAPSPPVRDALKNICQLVTADARPTGCDLQLDICRMPQIADGSFDAIIAKAVLQHCRDDRAALMEFRRILKPWGRVLLEFSCRVNQETESFSDTTAHYGKVALEKYGVGTFRHYGDRDALRLLQQFFLVKTFHGRDPVTEETGIIFCGIRDPRTGTMGGAS
;
A
#
# COMPACT_ATOMS: atom_id res chain seq x y z
N MET A 1 -16.82 13.71 60.37
CA MET A 1 -17.58 12.45 60.17
C MET A 1 -18.23 12.49 58.79
N ARG A 2 -17.93 11.51 57.93
CA ARG A 2 -18.49 11.35 56.57
C ARG A 2 -20.02 11.26 56.63
N LEU A 3 -20.73 11.69 55.57
CA LEU A 3 -21.47 10.78 54.67
C LEU A 3 -22.20 11.51 53.54
N SER A 4 -22.17 10.83 52.40
CA SER A 4 -22.68 11.09 51.04
C SER A 4 -24.18 11.33 50.92
N ARG A 5 -24.60 12.10 49.89
CA ARG A 5 -25.85 11.88 49.13
C ARG A 5 -25.70 12.27 47.65
N SER A 6 -25.51 11.24 46.83
CA SER A 6 -25.92 11.05 45.42
C SER A 6 -26.24 12.29 44.55
N MET A 7 -25.37 12.58 43.56
CA MET A 7 -25.69 13.44 42.42
C MET A 7 -26.54 12.66 41.42
N ARG A 8 -27.76 13.12 41.14
CA ARG A 8 -28.57 12.63 40.01
C ARG A 8 -28.05 13.25 38.72
N SER A 9 -28.05 12.48 37.63
CA SER A 9 -27.58 12.99 36.34
C SER A 9 -28.61 13.95 35.73
N ALA A 10 -28.16 14.92 34.93
CA ALA A 10 -29.04 15.86 34.22
C ALA A 10 -30.04 15.16 33.28
N LYS A 11 -29.78 13.90 32.88
CA LYS A 11 -30.70 13.06 32.11
C LYS A 11 -31.91 12.59 32.94
N ASP A 12 -31.75 12.36 34.24
CA ASP A 12 -32.81 11.85 35.10
C ASP A 12 -33.81 12.94 35.48
N ILE A 13 -33.36 14.20 35.56
CA ILE A 13 -34.21 15.37 35.79
C ILE A 13 -35.07 15.70 34.55
N LEU A 14 -34.55 15.43 33.34
CA LEU A 14 -35.22 15.77 32.08
C LEU A 14 -36.23 14.70 31.60
N ARG A 15 -36.18 13.49 32.16
CA ARG A 15 -37.09 12.39 31.79
C ARG A 15 -38.43 12.46 32.54
N ASP A 16 -38.42 12.97 33.77
CA ASP A 16 -39.63 13.12 34.61
C ASP A 16 -40.51 14.33 34.23
N ALA A 17 -40.00 15.27 33.43
CA ALA A 17 -40.72 16.49 33.06
C ALA A 17 -41.61 16.36 31.80
N GLY A 18 -41.59 15.25 31.07
CA GLY A 18 -42.54 14.98 29.97
C GLY A 18 -42.53 15.96 28.78
N VAL A 19 -41.51 16.82 28.62
CA VAL A 19 -41.46 17.83 27.54
C VAL A 19 -40.67 17.31 26.34
N ARG A 20 -41.35 17.14 25.19
CA ARG A 20 -40.69 17.06 23.87
C ARG A 20 -40.27 18.47 23.46
N LEU A 21 -39.00 18.67 23.11
CA LEU A 21 -38.48 19.98 22.70
C LEU A 21 -38.76 20.27 21.20
N PRO A 22 -39.25 21.46 20.84
CA PRO A 22 -39.39 21.92 19.45
C PRO A 22 -38.07 22.35 18.82
N GLU A 23 -38.05 22.34 17.49
CA GLU A 23 -36.94 22.48 16.54
C GLU A 23 -36.21 23.85 16.50
N ALA A 24 -36.30 24.67 17.56
CA ALA A 24 -35.71 26.01 17.62
C ALA A 24 -34.37 26.10 18.40
N THR A 25 -33.91 25.02 19.04
CA THR A 25 -32.70 25.05 19.89
C THR A 25 -31.38 25.01 19.12
N ARG A 26 -31.39 24.84 17.79
CA ARG A 26 -30.18 24.78 16.95
C ARG A 26 -29.38 26.09 16.95
N SER A 27 -30.03 27.25 17.13
CA SER A 27 -29.36 28.56 17.03
C SER A 27 -28.70 29.06 18.33
N ALA A 28 -29.06 28.52 19.49
CA ALA A 28 -28.52 28.96 20.78
C ALA A 28 -27.12 28.38 21.07
N VAL A 29 -26.91 27.11 20.70
CA VAL A 29 -25.59 26.44 20.79
C VAL A 29 -24.58 27.11 19.86
N GLN A 30 -25.04 27.51 18.67
CA GLN A 30 -24.23 28.17 17.64
C GLN A 30 -23.80 29.58 18.07
N ARG A 31 -24.69 30.33 18.76
CA ARG A 31 -24.37 31.64 19.34
C ARG A 31 -23.52 31.57 20.61
N ALA A 32 -23.60 30.48 21.38
CA ALA A 32 -22.72 30.25 22.52
C ALA A 32 -21.28 29.85 22.10
N ALA A 33 -21.14 29.08 21.02
CA ALA A 33 -19.83 28.67 20.48
C ALA A 33 -19.04 29.85 19.87
N LEU A 34 -19.72 30.81 19.25
CA LEU A 34 -19.10 32.03 18.69
C LEU A 34 -18.51 32.96 19.76
N ARG A 35 -18.93 32.84 21.03
CA ARG A 35 -18.48 33.71 22.13
C ARG A 35 -17.19 33.25 22.82
N LEU A 36 -16.62 32.09 22.47
CA LEU A 36 -15.49 31.46 23.19
C LEU A 36 -14.14 31.41 22.44
N GLY A 37 -13.99 32.10 21.30
CA GLY A 37 -12.66 32.54 20.84
C GLY A 37 -11.60 31.48 20.48
N ALA A 38 -11.99 30.30 19.99
CA ALA A 38 -11.06 29.31 19.41
C ALA A 38 -11.73 28.53 18.26
N ASP A 39 -11.89 29.16 17.09
CA ASP A 39 -12.58 28.55 15.94
C ASP A 39 -11.60 27.79 15.03
N ILE A 40 -11.19 26.59 15.44
CA ILE A 40 -10.77 25.54 14.49
C ILE A 40 -11.84 24.46 14.51
N ARG A 41 -12.85 24.58 13.65
CA ARG A 41 -13.77 23.48 13.37
C ARG A 41 -13.01 22.32 12.75
N ASN A 42 -13.50 21.10 12.96
CA ASN A 42 -13.05 19.92 12.24
C ASN A 42 -12.96 20.22 10.73
N THR A 43 -11.73 20.23 10.22
CA THR A 43 -11.44 20.72 8.88
C THR A 43 -11.03 19.55 7.98
N LEU A 44 -11.53 19.53 6.76
CA LEU A 44 -11.19 18.56 5.72
C LEU A 44 -10.54 19.28 4.54
N ILE A 45 -9.45 18.73 4.02
CA ILE A 45 -8.85 19.13 2.74
C ILE A 45 -8.99 17.95 1.78
N ILE A 46 -9.72 18.15 0.70
CA ILE A 46 -9.87 17.14 -0.36
C ILE A 46 -8.81 17.43 -1.41
N THR A 47 -7.88 16.49 -1.56
CA THR A 47 -6.72 16.61 -2.44
C THR A 47 -6.83 15.66 -3.62
N VAL A 48 -6.42 16.13 -4.81
CA VAL A 48 -6.41 15.35 -6.05
C VAL A 48 -5.02 15.41 -6.66
N ASP A 49 -4.31 14.29 -6.72
CA ASP A 49 -3.05 14.17 -7.44
C ASP A 49 -3.36 14.08 -8.94
N VAL A 50 -2.94 15.10 -9.69
CA VAL A 50 -3.19 15.24 -11.13
C VAL A 50 -1.95 14.78 -11.88
N GLU A 51 -2.06 13.59 -12.47
CA GLU A 51 -0.95 12.90 -13.11
C GLU A 51 -1.43 12.10 -14.34
N ALA A 52 -0.62 12.10 -15.39
CA ALA A 52 -0.87 11.46 -16.66
C ALA A 52 0.26 10.45 -16.98
N SER A 53 0.59 9.57 -16.03
CA SER A 53 1.68 8.60 -16.22
C SER A 53 1.50 7.72 -17.48
N PRO A 54 2.49 7.68 -18.41
CA PRO A 54 2.47 6.75 -19.54
C PRO A 54 2.40 5.27 -19.16
N SER A 55 2.74 4.93 -17.91
CA SER A 55 2.62 3.56 -17.40
C SER A 55 1.18 3.14 -17.11
N ARG A 56 0.22 4.07 -17.14
CA ARG A 56 -1.19 3.89 -16.76
C ARG A 56 -2.16 4.06 -17.93
N GLN A 57 -1.66 4.37 -19.13
CA GLN A 57 -2.47 4.51 -20.34
C GLN A 57 -1.61 4.37 -21.59
N GLU A 58 -2.18 3.84 -22.68
CA GLU A 58 -1.47 3.61 -23.94
C GLU A 58 -1.07 4.93 -24.63
N LYS A 59 -2.06 5.81 -24.82
CA LYS A 59 -1.96 7.08 -25.53
C LYS A 59 -2.96 8.08 -24.99
N ASP A 60 -2.91 9.32 -25.47
CA ASP A 60 -3.83 10.39 -25.07
C ASP A 60 -3.84 10.57 -23.53
N HIS A 61 -2.64 10.54 -22.92
CA HIS A 61 -2.49 10.34 -21.47
C HIS A 61 -3.20 11.41 -20.65
N VAL A 62 -3.05 12.70 -21.00
CA VAL A 62 -3.75 13.81 -20.33
C VAL A 62 -5.27 13.71 -20.55
N ALA A 63 -5.72 13.50 -21.78
CA ALA A 63 -7.14 13.34 -22.10
C ALA A 63 -7.79 12.19 -21.31
N ARG A 64 -7.12 11.05 -21.20
CA ARG A 64 -7.69 9.85 -20.56
C ARG A 64 -7.48 9.79 -19.05
N LEU A 65 -6.33 10.21 -18.53
CA LEU A 65 -6.01 10.06 -17.09
C LEU A 65 -6.32 11.32 -16.27
N ILE A 66 -6.26 12.50 -16.88
CA ILE A 66 -6.58 13.76 -16.20
C ILE A 66 -8.04 14.14 -16.45
N TRP A 67 -8.43 14.24 -17.73
CA TRP A 67 -9.81 14.60 -18.08
C TRP A 67 -10.78 13.42 -18.00
N GLY A 68 -10.28 12.18 -18.02
CA GLY A 68 -11.16 11.00 -17.97
C GLY A 68 -12.02 10.86 -19.23
N ARG A 69 -11.51 11.28 -20.39
CA ARG A 69 -12.23 11.29 -21.66
C ARG A 69 -12.17 9.94 -22.37
N PHE A 70 -13.32 9.32 -22.56
CA PHE A 70 -13.50 8.06 -23.30
C PHE A 70 -14.75 8.16 -24.18
N GLY A 71 -14.57 8.47 -25.46
CA GLY A 71 -15.68 8.78 -26.37
C GLY A 71 -16.42 10.03 -25.89
N GLU A 72 -17.74 9.93 -25.73
CA GLU A 72 -18.61 11.02 -25.26
C GLU A 72 -18.55 11.23 -23.73
N HIS A 73 -17.84 10.38 -22.99
CA HIS A 73 -17.78 10.43 -21.53
C HIS A 73 -16.58 11.24 -21.04
N GLU A 74 -16.79 12.16 -20.10
CA GLU A 74 -15.75 12.86 -19.34
C GLU A 74 -16.00 12.69 -17.83
N VAL A 75 -15.14 11.94 -17.15
CA VAL A 75 -15.29 11.64 -15.71
C VAL A 75 -14.06 11.99 -14.87
N GLY A 76 -13.10 12.72 -15.40
CA GLY A 76 -11.90 13.12 -14.66
C GLY A 76 -12.08 14.41 -13.87
N ILE A 77 -11.05 15.27 -13.86
CA ILE A 77 -11.03 16.48 -13.03
C ILE A 77 -12.18 17.46 -13.32
N GLY A 78 -12.65 17.55 -14.57
CA GLY A 78 -13.78 18.40 -14.94
C GLY A 78 -15.03 18.01 -14.15
N ARG A 79 -15.34 16.71 -14.15
CA ARG A 79 -16.47 16.16 -13.40
C ARG A 79 -16.30 16.28 -11.88
N MET A 80 -15.07 16.11 -11.38
CA MET A 80 -14.78 16.33 -9.94
C MET A 80 -15.06 17.77 -9.52
N MET A 81 -14.63 18.76 -10.32
CA MET A 81 -14.89 20.18 -10.09
C MET A 81 -16.40 20.50 -10.18
N ASP A 82 -17.11 19.94 -11.17
CA ASP A 82 -18.56 20.15 -11.30
C ASP A 82 -19.32 19.72 -10.03
N ILE A 83 -18.98 18.55 -9.49
CA ILE A 83 -19.61 18.04 -8.26
C ILE A 83 -19.22 18.94 -7.09
N ALA A 84 -17.93 19.26 -6.95
CA ALA A 84 -17.44 20.10 -5.87
C ALA A 84 -18.16 21.47 -5.82
N GLU A 85 -18.32 22.12 -6.96
CA GLU A 85 -19.01 23.40 -7.09
C GLU A 85 -20.49 23.34 -6.74
N ARG A 86 -21.21 22.28 -7.14
CA ARG A 86 -22.62 22.07 -6.74
C ARG A 86 -22.79 21.98 -5.23
N HIS A 87 -21.76 21.53 -4.52
CA HIS A 87 -21.73 21.44 -3.07
C HIS A 87 -21.04 22.64 -2.40
N GLY A 88 -20.64 23.66 -3.16
CA GLY A 88 -19.97 24.85 -2.62
C GLY A 88 -18.59 24.56 -2.02
N VAL A 89 -17.93 23.48 -2.43
CA VAL A 89 -16.60 23.08 -1.92
C VAL A 89 -15.51 23.36 -2.96
N ARG A 90 -14.31 23.70 -2.47
CA ARG A 90 -13.12 23.87 -3.32
C ARG A 90 -12.11 22.76 -3.04
N LEU A 91 -11.67 22.09 -4.10
CA LEU A 91 -10.64 21.05 -4.07
C LEU A 91 -9.22 21.65 -4.15
N THR A 92 -8.24 20.89 -3.67
CA THR A 92 -6.79 21.16 -3.85
C THR A 92 -6.19 20.15 -4.82
N PHE A 93 -5.75 20.62 -5.98
CA PHE A 93 -5.14 19.80 -7.02
C PHE A 93 -3.60 19.87 -6.90
N PHE A 94 -2.97 18.74 -6.65
CA PHE A 94 -1.52 18.57 -6.68
C PHE A 94 -1.12 18.17 -8.10
N VAL A 95 -0.68 19.13 -8.91
CA VAL A 95 -0.36 18.92 -10.33
C VAL A 95 1.11 18.54 -10.51
N ASP A 96 1.39 17.46 -11.25
CA ASP A 96 2.76 17.01 -11.49
C ASP A 96 3.49 17.91 -12.49
N PHE A 97 4.20 18.90 -11.97
CA PHE A 97 4.90 19.85 -12.81
C PHE A 97 6.12 19.27 -13.52
N CYS A 98 6.58 18.06 -13.13
CA CYS A 98 7.58 17.36 -13.92
C CYS A 98 7.00 16.85 -15.26
N GLU A 99 5.68 16.63 -15.35
CA GLU A 99 5.01 16.18 -16.59
C GLU A 99 4.86 17.28 -17.64
N THR A 100 5.19 18.54 -17.32
CA THR A 100 5.29 19.63 -18.32
C THR A 100 6.30 19.32 -19.42
N HIS A 101 7.32 18.50 -19.13
CA HIS A 101 8.27 18.00 -20.12
C HIS A 101 7.70 16.90 -21.01
N LEU A 102 6.73 16.13 -20.50
CA LEU A 102 6.09 15.05 -21.24
C LEU A 102 4.93 15.57 -22.10
N TYR A 103 4.17 16.55 -21.59
CA TYR A 103 2.99 17.11 -22.23
C TYR A 103 3.05 18.65 -22.28
N PRO A 104 3.93 19.23 -23.11
CA PRO A 104 4.05 20.68 -23.22
C PRO A 104 2.72 21.34 -23.59
N GLY A 105 2.31 22.37 -22.84
CA GLY A 105 1.06 23.12 -23.06
C GLY A 105 -0.23 22.45 -22.54
N GLU A 106 -0.27 21.12 -22.49
CA GLU A 106 -1.43 20.40 -21.96
C GLU A 106 -1.57 20.58 -20.44
N MET A 107 -0.46 20.47 -19.70
CA MET A 107 -0.46 20.71 -18.25
C MET A 107 -0.80 22.17 -17.90
N GLU A 108 -0.39 23.13 -18.73
CA GLU A 108 -0.80 24.54 -18.59
C GLU A 108 -2.32 24.69 -18.76
N THR A 109 -2.91 24.00 -19.75
CA THR A 109 -4.36 23.99 -19.97
C THR A 109 -5.11 23.43 -18.77
N VAL A 110 -4.60 22.33 -18.20
CA VAL A 110 -5.11 21.72 -16.96
C VAL A 110 -5.08 22.73 -15.79
N CYS A 111 -3.93 23.36 -15.53
CA CYS A 111 -3.80 24.35 -14.46
C CYS A 111 -4.72 25.55 -14.68
N ARG A 112 -4.78 26.08 -15.90
CA ARG A 112 -5.61 27.23 -16.26
C ARG A 112 -7.08 26.97 -15.97
N GLU A 113 -7.58 25.78 -16.32
CA GLU A 113 -8.97 25.43 -16.07
C GLU A 113 -9.28 25.30 -14.58
N ILE A 114 -8.41 24.63 -13.81
CA ILE A 114 -8.57 24.50 -12.36
C ILE A 114 -8.61 25.89 -11.69
N LEU A 115 -7.67 26.77 -12.06
CA LEU A 115 -7.57 28.12 -11.51
C LEU A 115 -8.75 29.00 -11.92
N ARG A 116 -9.20 28.91 -13.18
CA ARG A 116 -10.36 29.68 -13.70
C ARG A 116 -11.63 29.36 -12.93
N ARG A 117 -11.79 28.12 -12.49
CA ARG A 117 -12.92 27.65 -11.66
C ARG A 117 -12.77 27.96 -10.17
N GLY A 118 -11.66 28.57 -9.76
CA GLY A 118 -11.42 29.03 -8.39
C GLY A 118 -10.94 27.93 -7.43
N HIS A 119 -10.60 26.75 -7.95
CA HIS A 119 -9.97 25.68 -7.20
C HIS A 119 -8.48 25.95 -6.95
N ASP A 120 -7.89 25.20 -6.02
CA ASP A 120 -6.52 25.40 -5.58
C ASP A 120 -5.56 24.50 -6.36
N VAL A 121 -4.41 25.02 -6.79
CA VAL A 121 -3.36 24.28 -7.49
C VAL A 121 -2.06 24.34 -6.70
N GLN A 122 -1.51 23.17 -6.38
CA GLN A 122 -0.32 22.96 -5.57
C GLN A 122 0.66 22.01 -6.28
N ILE A 123 1.87 21.90 -5.75
CA ILE A 123 2.98 21.26 -6.47
C ILE A 123 3.00 19.76 -6.19
N HIS A 124 2.85 18.96 -7.23
CA HIS A 124 3.22 17.56 -7.25
C HIS A 124 4.50 17.34 -8.07
N ALA A 125 5.28 16.31 -7.74
CA ALA A 125 6.49 16.01 -8.49
C ALA A 125 6.87 14.53 -8.45
N HIS A 126 6.94 13.89 -9.63
CA HIS A 126 7.65 12.62 -9.82
C HIS A 126 8.96 12.86 -10.60
N ARG A 127 10.13 12.61 -9.98
CA ARG A 127 11.46 12.73 -10.65
C ARG A 127 11.52 12.00 -12.00
N LEU A 128 10.88 10.84 -12.07
CA LEU A 128 10.90 9.97 -13.25
C LEU A 128 10.19 10.56 -14.48
N ARG A 129 9.50 11.70 -14.35
CA ARG A 129 8.88 12.42 -15.48
C ARG A 129 9.82 13.42 -16.15
N LEU A 130 10.87 13.85 -15.44
CA LEU A 130 11.87 14.74 -16.00
C LEU A 130 12.83 13.97 -16.93
N PRO A 131 13.41 14.65 -17.94
CA PRO A 131 14.44 14.07 -18.81
C PRO A 131 15.60 13.43 -18.03
N LYS A 132 16.24 12.42 -18.64
CA LYS A 132 17.37 11.71 -18.00
C LYS A 132 18.56 12.63 -17.74
N ASP A 133 18.83 13.55 -18.65
CA ASP A 133 19.90 14.54 -18.59
C ASP A 133 19.53 15.81 -17.81
N PHE A 134 18.35 15.86 -17.17
CA PHE A 134 17.88 17.06 -16.46
C PHE A 134 18.86 17.56 -15.38
N PHE A 135 19.44 16.68 -14.56
CA PHE A 135 20.44 17.06 -13.56
C PHE A 135 21.85 17.19 -14.16
N PRO A 136 22.33 16.26 -15.01
CA PRO A 136 23.62 16.39 -15.70
C PRO A 136 23.79 17.69 -16.50
N SER A 137 22.75 18.13 -17.22
CA SER A 137 22.74 19.39 -17.98
C SER A 137 22.90 20.64 -17.09
N ARG A 138 22.72 20.49 -15.78
CA ARG A 138 22.92 21.53 -14.76
C ARG A 138 24.22 21.33 -13.97
N GLY A 139 25.12 20.49 -14.46
CA GLY A 139 26.47 20.31 -13.91
C GLY A 139 26.55 19.46 -12.65
N ILE A 140 25.51 18.68 -12.31
CA ILE A 140 25.53 17.79 -11.14
C ILE A 140 25.22 16.34 -11.51
N PRO A 141 25.63 15.35 -10.70
CA PRO A 141 25.29 13.95 -10.94
C PRO A 141 23.78 13.73 -11.01
N ASP A 142 23.38 12.75 -11.83
CA ASP A 142 21.98 12.40 -11.97
C ASP A 142 21.34 12.02 -10.62
N ALA A 143 20.07 12.35 -10.47
CA ALA A 143 19.31 12.11 -9.26
C ALA A 143 18.78 10.67 -9.19
N PRO A 144 18.73 10.07 -7.98
CA PRO A 144 18.10 8.78 -7.79
C PRO A 144 16.61 8.83 -8.20
N PRO A 145 15.99 7.67 -8.53
CA PRO A 145 14.60 7.64 -8.99
C PRO A 145 13.59 8.14 -7.95
N LYS A 146 13.92 8.01 -6.66
CA LYS A 146 13.05 8.35 -5.53
C LYS A 146 13.49 9.60 -4.82
N LEU A 147 12.54 10.48 -4.50
CA LEU A 147 12.79 11.76 -3.82
C LEU A 147 13.40 11.57 -2.42
N ASP A 148 13.15 10.42 -1.78
CA ASP A 148 13.71 10.03 -0.49
C ASP A 148 15.24 10.07 -0.41
N ASN A 149 15.93 10.04 -1.55
CA ASN A 149 17.38 9.90 -1.64
C ASN A 149 18.08 11.12 -2.22
N PHE A 150 17.38 12.24 -2.35
CA PHE A 150 17.93 13.43 -2.99
C PHE A 150 19.03 14.06 -2.13
N SER A 151 20.12 14.49 -2.77
CA SER A 151 21.08 15.40 -2.16
C SER A 151 20.49 16.80 -2.01
N ARG A 152 21.17 17.66 -1.25
CA ARG A 152 20.79 19.08 -1.10
C ARG A 152 20.63 19.79 -2.44
N ASP A 153 21.57 19.59 -3.35
CA ASP A 153 21.58 20.24 -4.66
C ASP A 153 20.46 19.71 -5.56
N GLN A 154 20.25 18.39 -5.56
CA GLN A 154 19.17 17.76 -6.31
C GLN A 154 17.78 18.22 -5.84
N ALA A 155 17.59 18.30 -4.52
CA ALA A 155 16.37 18.80 -3.92
C ALA A 155 16.13 20.29 -4.27
N GLY A 156 17.18 21.11 -4.17
CA GLY A 156 17.12 22.53 -4.55
C GLY A 156 16.75 22.72 -6.02
N ILE A 157 17.42 22.00 -6.93
CA ILE A 157 17.16 22.07 -8.37
C ILE A 157 15.74 21.60 -8.70
N LEU A 158 15.29 20.47 -8.14
CA LEU A 158 13.95 19.95 -8.39
C LEU A 158 12.89 20.94 -7.92
N VAL A 159 12.94 21.36 -6.65
CA VAL A 159 11.93 22.26 -6.06
C VAL A 159 11.89 23.59 -6.81
N SER A 160 13.05 24.21 -7.05
CA SER A 160 13.14 25.44 -7.85
C SER A 160 12.52 25.28 -9.24
N HIS A 161 12.80 24.16 -9.90
CA HIS A 161 12.27 23.88 -11.24
C HIS A 161 10.74 23.73 -11.25
N VAL A 162 10.17 22.89 -10.37
CA VAL A 162 8.73 22.66 -10.35
C VAL A 162 7.95 23.90 -9.89
N LEU A 163 8.53 24.75 -9.03
CA LEU A 163 7.98 26.08 -8.74
C LEU A 163 7.95 26.95 -10.00
N SER A 164 9.05 26.99 -10.76
CA SER A 164 9.12 27.76 -12.01
C SER A 164 8.07 27.30 -13.01
N GLU A 165 7.92 25.98 -13.21
CA GLU A 165 6.88 25.43 -14.08
C GLU A 165 5.47 25.71 -13.57
N ALA A 166 5.24 25.67 -12.25
CA ALA A 166 3.97 26.07 -11.66
C ALA A 166 3.61 27.53 -11.96
N VAL A 167 4.57 28.44 -11.79
CA VAL A 167 4.40 29.87 -12.11
C VAL A 167 4.14 30.06 -13.60
N ARG A 168 4.87 29.36 -14.48
CA ARG A 168 4.63 29.37 -15.93
C ARG A 168 3.22 28.90 -16.27
N CYS A 169 2.69 27.91 -15.55
CA CYS A 169 1.32 27.43 -15.70
C CYS A 169 0.24 28.33 -15.06
N GLY A 170 0.64 29.51 -14.53
CA GLY A 170 -0.28 30.50 -13.95
C GLY A 170 -0.49 30.40 -12.44
N VAL A 171 0.18 29.47 -11.75
CA VAL A 171 0.09 29.31 -10.29
C VAL A 171 0.95 30.38 -9.61
N ARG A 172 0.33 31.49 -9.20
CA ARG A 172 1.08 32.67 -8.72
C ARG A 172 1.84 32.43 -7.41
N HIS A 173 1.22 31.71 -6.47
CA HIS A 173 1.74 31.52 -5.11
C HIS A 173 1.43 30.11 -4.57
N PRO A 174 2.07 29.06 -5.11
CA PRO A 174 1.95 27.74 -4.49
C PRO A 174 2.50 27.79 -3.06
N VAL A 175 1.84 27.10 -2.14
CA VAL A 175 2.22 27.05 -0.72
C VAL A 175 2.54 25.64 -0.26
N ALA A 176 2.18 24.63 -1.06
CA ALA A 176 2.23 23.23 -0.68
C ALA A 176 2.98 22.36 -1.69
N PHE A 177 3.61 21.29 -1.18
CA PHE A 177 4.33 20.29 -1.95
C PHE A 177 3.92 18.87 -1.58
N ARG A 178 3.73 18.01 -2.59
CA ARG A 178 3.57 16.57 -2.46
C ARG A 178 4.50 15.84 -3.44
N GLY A 179 5.41 15.03 -2.93
CA GLY A 179 6.22 14.12 -3.74
C GLY A 179 5.41 12.94 -4.23
N GLY A 180 5.70 12.51 -5.46
CA GLY A 180 5.16 11.29 -6.04
C GLY A 180 5.36 10.08 -5.12
N GLY A 181 4.31 9.28 -4.91
CA GLY A 181 4.37 8.14 -3.98
C GLY A 181 4.60 8.52 -2.52
N PHE A 182 4.35 9.78 -2.13
CA PHE A 182 4.66 10.34 -0.80
C PHE A 182 6.16 10.31 -0.47
N GLU A 183 7.02 10.34 -1.49
CA GLU A 183 8.47 10.30 -1.35
C GLU A 183 9.05 11.68 -1.04
N PHE A 184 9.86 11.78 0.02
CA PHE A 184 10.56 13.01 0.39
C PHE A 184 11.64 12.75 1.44
N ASN A 185 12.56 13.69 1.60
CA ASN A 185 13.56 13.66 2.67
C ASN A 185 13.77 15.07 3.25
N ALA A 186 14.68 15.18 4.23
CA ALA A 186 15.00 16.45 4.87
C ALA A 186 15.53 17.51 3.88
N GLU A 187 16.21 17.11 2.80
CA GLU A 187 16.72 18.06 1.80
C GLU A 187 15.60 18.67 0.96
N ILE A 188 14.54 17.90 0.66
CA ILE A 188 13.32 18.42 0.02
C ILE A 188 12.66 19.45 0.94
N LEU A 189 12.50 19.15 2.24
CA LEU A 189 11.90 20.09 3.19
C LEU A 189 12.71 21.39 3.33
N ARG A 190 14.04 21.29 3.37
CA ARG A 190 14.93 22.47 3.35
C ARG A 190 14.80 23.26 2.06
N ALA A 191 14.63 22.59 0.93
CA ALA A 191 14.42 23.26 -0.34
C ALA A 191 13.05 23.96 -0.37
N MET A 192 12.00 23.32 0.15
CA MET A 192 10.67 23.91 0.31
C MET A 192 10.74 25.21 1.12
N GLU A 193 11.41 25.18 2.28
CA GLU A 193 11.61 26.36 3.15
C GLU A 193 12.26 27.52 2.39
N ARG A 194 13.39 27.26 1.71
CA ARG A 194 14.12 28.29 0.93
C ARG A 194 13.29 28.90 -0.21
N HIS A 195 12.33 28.14 -0.74
CA HIS A 195 11.46 28.57 -1.84
C HIS A 195 10.06 29.00 -1.38
N GLY A 196 9.82 29.11 -0.07
CA GLY A 196 8.57 29.64 0.49
C GLY A 196 7.38 28.66 0.45
N LEU A 197 7.62 27.36 0.18
CA LEU A 197 6.60 26.32 0.30
C LEU A 197 6.46 25.91 1.77
N ARG A 198 5.41 26.40 2.42
CA ARG A 198 5.21 26.26 3.87
C ARG A 198 4.54 24.95 4.28
N LEU A 199 3.79 24.33 3.38
CA LEU A 199 3.00 23.13 3.68
C LEU A 199 3.57 21.89 2.98
N SER A 200 3.84 20.84 3.73
CA SER A 200 4.22 19.53 3.22
C SER A 200 3.03 18.59 3.34
N PHE A 201 2.70 17.87 2.27
CA PHE A 201 1.61 16.89 2.23
C PHE A 201 2.16 15.49 1.92
N ASN A 202 3.23 15.10 2.60
CA ASN A 202 4.05 13.94 2.28
C ASN A 202 4.03 12.85 3.36
N TYR A 203 3.66 13.18 4.59
CA TYR A 203 3.71 12.22 5.67
C TYR A 203 2.61 11.17 5.53
N HIS A 204 3.06 9.92 5.39
CA HIS A 204 2.27 8.72 5.20
C HIS A 204 2.81 7.63 6.12
N GLY A 205 2.07 7.27 7.17
CA GLY A 205 2.51 6.33 8.22
C GLY A 205 2.75 4.88 7.77
N ASN A 206 2.50 4.57 6.49
CA ASN A 206 2.78 3.28 5.86
C ASN A 206 3.91 3.38 4.81
N HIS A 207 4.57 4.54 4.67
CA HIS A 207 5.72 4.69 3.78
C HIS A 207 6.99 4.14 4.44
N LEU A 208 7.76 3.33 3.70
CA LEU A 208 8.89 2.53 4.22
C LEU A 208 9.99 3.34 4.93
N ARG A 209 10.12 4.63 4.61
CA ARG A 209 11.13 5.55 5.17
C ARG A 209 10.59 6.52 6.21
N GLN A 210 9.32 6.39 6.58
CA GLN A 210 8.64 7.20 7.57
C GLN A 210 8.27 6.27 8.74
N ASN A 211 8.48 6.69 9.98
CA ASN A 211 8.44 5.81 11.16
C ASN A 211 7.19 4.89 11.24
N SER A 212 7.40 3.70 11.82
CA SER A 212 6.64 2.45 11.71
C SER A 212 5.19 2.47 12.21
N ALA A 213 4.30 1.84 11.42
CA ALA A 213 3.15 0.95 11.72
C ALA A 213 2.15 1.28 12.86
N SER A 214 2.41 2.23 13.75
CA SER A 214 1.61 2.52 14.94
C SER A 214 1.64 3.99 15.37
N ASP A 215 2.49 4.81 14.76
CA ASP A 215 2.77 6.17 15.26
C ASP A 215 1.98 7.21 14.47
N TRP A 216 0.68 7.27 14.77
CA TRP A 216 -0.25 8.23 14.19
C TRP A 216 0.13 9.66 14.60
N ARG A 217 0.21 10.57 13.63
CA ARG A 217 0.54 11.98 13.85
C ARG A 217 -0.57 12.88 13.30
N PRO A 218 -1.08 13.85 14.08
CA PRO A 218 -1.80 14.99 13.52
C PRO A 218 -0.79 15.95 12.87
N MET A 219 -1.26 17.06 12.30
CA MET A 219 -0.42 18.14 11.78
C MET A 219 0.70 18.55 12.77
N PHE A 220 1.90 18.77 12.23
CA PHE A 220 3.10 19.12 13.02
C PHE A 220 4.07 19.98 12.22
N CYS A 221 5.07 20.54 12.88
CA CYS A 221 6.11 21.37 12.27
C CYS A 221 7.46 20.63 12.25
N TRP A 222 8.13 20.64 11.10
CA TRP A 222 9.51 20.19 10.95
C TRP A 222 10.50 21.22 11.56
N PRO A 223 11.77 20.84 11.80
CA PRO A 223 12.79 21.74 12.35
C PRO A 223 12.96 23.03 11.54
N ASP A 224 12.85 22.97 10.22
CA ASP A 224 13.02 24.13 9.33
C ASP A 224 11.76 25.00 9.21
N GLY A 225 10.70 24.72 9.98
CA GLY A 225 9.48 25.54 9.99
C GLY A 225 8.42 25.16 8.95
N VAL A 226 8.73 24.22 8.04
CA VAL A 226 7.72 23.61 7.15
C VAL A 226 6.72 22.82 7.98
N ILE A 227 5.43 23.05 7.73
CA ILE A 227 4.33 22.38 8.42
C ILE A 227 3.91 21.15 7.64
N GLU A 228 3.99 19.99 8.26
CA GLU A 228 3.50 18.73 7.72
C GLU A 228 2.00 18.58 7.96
N ILE A 229 1.27 18.27 6.89
CA ILE A 229 -0.13 17.89 6.86
C ILE A 229 -0.19 16.40 6.47
N PRO A 230 -0.15 15.48 7.45
CA PRO A 230 -0.24 14.05 7.20
C PRO A 230 -1.44 13.64 6.34
N LEU A 231 -1.29 12.56 5.60
CA LEU A 231 -2.43 11.89 4.98
C LEU A 231 -3.43 11.48 6.07
N GLY A 232 -4.73 11.61 5.79
CA GLY A 232 -5.79 11.21 6.71
C GLY A 232 -5.75 9.71 6.95
N MET A 233 -5.15 9.29 8.05
CA MET A 233 -4.97 7.88 8.37
C MET A 233 -5.39 7.63 9.82
N LEU A 234 -5.87 6.42 10.10
CA LEU A 234 -6.16 5.95 11.44
C LEU A 234 -5.57 4.56 11.64
N PRO A 235 -4.90 4.29 12.77
CA PRO A 235 -4.40 2.95 13.04
C PRO A 235 -5.57 2.01 13.34
N SER A 236 -5.45 0.77 12.87
CA SER A 236 -6.42 -0.31 13.05
C SER A 236 -5.72 -1.60 13.47
N ARG A 237 -6.48 -2.64 13.85
CA ARG A 237 -5.90 -3.97 14.15
C ARG A 237 -5.25 -4.64 12.92
N GLU A 238 -5.61 -4.20 11.71
CA GLU A 238 -5.21 -4.79 10.42
C GLU A 238 -4.21 -3.91 9.64
N GLY A 239 -3.72 -2.81 10.23
CA GLY A 239 -2.86 -1.82 9.57
C GLY A 239 -3.45 -0.42 9.65
N TRP A 240 -3.49 0.32 8.55
CA TRP A 240 -4.04 1.68 8.51
C TRP A 240 -5.37 1.73 7.76
N HIS A 241 -6.36 2.38 8.33
CA HIS A 241 -7.47 2.92 7.55
C HIS A 241 -7.02 4.24 6.95
N ILE A 242 -6.94 4.30 5.63
CA ILE A 242 -6.47 5.46 4.88
C ILE A 242 -7.69 6.15 4.27
N PHE A 243 -7.84 7.44 4.48
CA PHE A 243 -8.90 8.28 3.93
C PHE A 243 -8.58 8.67 2.47
N ASP A 244 -8.33 7.65 1.65
CA ASP A 244 -8.07 7.75 0.22
C ASP A 244 -9.27 7.20 -0.54
N PHE A 245 -9.73 7.91 -1.55
CA PHE A 245 -10.95 7.57 -2.31
C PHE A 245 -10.88 6.21 -3.01
N ASN A 246 -9.69 5.75 -3.34
CA ASN A 246 -9.48 4.46 -4.00
C ASN A 246 -9.37 3.30 -2.99
N LEU A 247 -9.23 3.60 -1.69
CA LEU A 247 -8.99 2.61 -0.64
C LEU A 247 -10.08 2.56 0.43
N PHE A 248 -10.83 3.66 0.62
CA PHE A 248 -11.88 3.79 1.62
C PHE A 248 -13.26 3.69 0.99
N ASP A 249 -14.20 3.07 1.71
CA ASP A 249 -15.59 2.97 1.25
C ASP A 249 -16.36 4.27 1.54
N PHE A 250 -16.26 5.22 0.60
CA PHE A 250 -17.01 6.47 0.65
C PHE A 250 -18.50 6.31 0.30
N ALA A 251 -18.94 5.11 -0.12
CA ALA A 251 -20.35 4.82 -0.36
C ALA A 251 -21.12 4.53 0.94
N ASP A 252 -20.44 4.31 2.06
CA ASP A 252 -21.04 4.12 3.39
C ASP A 252 -20.89 5.39 4.27
N PRO A 253 -21.93 6.23 4.39
CA PRO A 253 -21.90 7.41 5.25
C PRO A 253 -21.64 7.10 6.72
N ALA A 254 -22.01 5.92 7.21
CA ALA A 254 -21.74 5.54 8.60
C ALA A 254 -20.25 5.25 8.80
N ALA A 255 -19.58 4.60 7.84
CA ALA A 255 -18.12 4.44 7.86
C ALA A 255 -17.40 5.79 7.84
N VAL A 256 -17.81 6.70 6.94
CA VAL A 256 -17.26 8.07 6.86
C VAL A 256 -17.42 8.79 8.21
N ARG A 257 -18.63 8.80 8.79
CA ARG A 257 -18.87 9.45 10.09
C ARG A 257 -18.02 8.85 11.21
N ARG A 258 -17.85 7.53 11.27
CA ARG A 258 -16.98 6.88 12.27
C ARG A 258 -15.53 7.31 12.08
N PHE A 259 -15.04 7.35 10.85
CA PHE A 259 -13.67 7.76 10.55
C PHE A 259 -13.42 9.21 10.99
N LEU A 260 -14.29 10.13 10.57
CA LEU A 260 -14.21 11.54 10.96
C LEU A 260 -14.23 11.70 12.47
N SER A 261 -15.18 11.06 13.16
CA SER A 261 -15.31 11.13 14.62
C SER A 261 -14.04 10.65 15.32
N GLU A 262 -13.49 9.51 14.89
CA GLU A 262 -12.29 8.94 15.49
C GLU A 262 -11.04 9.79 15.21
N PHE A 263 -10.91 10.31 13.99
CA PHE A 263 -9.80 11.18 13.62
C PHE A 263 -9.78 12.45 14.46
N PHE A 264 -10.89 13.18 14.51
CA PHE A 264 -10.95 14.44 15.27
C PHE A 264 -10.87 14.20 16.77
N ARG A 265 -11.41 13.08 17.28
CA ARG A 265 -11.21 12.68 18.69
C ARG A 265 -9.73 12.51 19.03
N ARG A 266 -8.96 11.83 18.17
CA ARG A 266 -7.49 11.67 18.36
C ARG A 266 -6.71 12.96 18.20
N ALA A 267 -7.19 13.86 17.34
CA ALA A 267 -6.61 15.18 17.15
C ALA A 267 -6.94 16.17 18.30
N GLY A 268 -7.67 15.75 19.33
CA GLY A 268 -8.03 16.61 20.47
C GLY A 268 -9.27 17.49 20.22
N GLY A 269 -10.15 17.08 19.30
CA GLY A 269 -11.42 17.76 19.00
C GLY A 269 -11.34 18.87 17.97
N HIS A 270 -10.13 19.21 17.52
CA HIS A 270 -9.85 20.25 16.53
C HIS A 270 -8.66 19.80 15.66
N GLY A 271 -8.86 19.62 14.36
CA GLY A 271 -7.80 19.10 13.50
C GLY A 271 -8.04 19.33 12.01
N VAL A 272 -7.00 19.07 11.23
CA VAL A 272 -7.01 19.11 9.76
C VAL A 272 -6.86 17.67 9.26
N LEU A 273 -7.89 17.17 8.58
CA LEU A 273 -7.90 15.88 7.93
C LEU A 273 -7.64 16.05 6.43
N THR A 274 -6.79 15.21 5.85
CA THR A 274 -6.54 15.18 4.40
C THR A 274 -7.18 13.96 3.77
N MET A 275 -8.01 14.17 2.74
CA MET A 275 -8.49 13.13 1.84
C MET A 275 -7.64 13.12 0.57
N CYS A 276 -7.27 11.94 0.08
CA CYS A 276 -6.49 11.78 -1.16
C CYS A 276 -7.31 11.12 -2.26
N MET A 277 -7.15 11.63 -3.49
CA MET A 277 -7.72 11.13 -4.74
C MET A 277 -6.69 11.30 -5.85
N HIS A 278 -6.91 10.67 -6.99
CA HIS A 278 -6.17 10.92 -8.21
C HIS A 278 -7.11 11.43 -9.30
N SER A 279 -6.60 12.12 -10.32
CA SER A 279 -7.41 12.60 -11.45
C SER A 279 -8.16 11.48 -12.19
N PHE A 280 -7.64 10.25 -12.12
CA PHE A 280 -8.25 9.04 -12.67
C PHE A 280 -9.07 8.22 -11.66
N SER A 281 -9.34 8.73 -10.45
CA SER A 281 -10.04 7.97 -9.39
C SER A 281 -11.47 7.53 -9.74
N PHE A 282 -12.10 8.12 -10.75
CA PHE A 282 -13.42 7.68 -11.23
C PHE A 282 -13.35 6.62 -12.33
N LEU A 283 -12.15 6.29 -12.82
CA LEU A 283 -11.92 5.26 -13.82
C LEU A 283 -11.62 3.92 -13.16
N ALA A 284 -11.85 2.83 -13.89
CA ALA A 284 -11.47 1.49 -13.47
C ALA A 284 -10.12 1.09 -14.08
N ALA A 285 -9.27 0.45 -13.29
CA ALA A 285 -8.06 -0.17 -13.82
C ALA A 285 -8.44 -1.47 -14.57
N ASP A 286 -8.04 -1.58 -15.83
CA ASP A 286 -8.14 -2.82 -16.61
C ASP A 286 -7.13 -3.85 -16.05
N PRO A 287 -7.59 -4.98 -15.49
CA PRO A 287 -6.73 -6.00 -14.89
C PRO A 287 -5.76 -6.66 -15.86
N GLN A 288 -6.07 -6.64 -17.17
CA GLN A 288 -5.29 -7.30 -18.21
C GLN A 288 -4.29 -6.34 -18.86
N LYS A 289 -4.71 -5.10 -19.16
CA LYS A 289 -3.90 -4.12 -19.92
C LYS A 289 -3.09 -3.16 -19.05
N ARG A 290 -3.34 -3.12 -17.73
CA ARG A 290 -2.73 -2.14 -16.78
C ARG A 290 -3.10 -0.68 -17.08
N PHE A 291 -4.11 -0.44 -17.91
CA PHE A 291 -4.57 0.90 -18.28
C PHE A 291 -5.90 1.24 -17.63
N PHE A 292 -6.13 2.51 -17.35
CA PHE A 292 -7.43 2.96 -16.89
C PHE A 292 -8.43 3.06 -18.04
N GLN A 293 -9.67 2.69 -17.77
CA GLN A 293 -10.79 2.77 -18.70
C GLN A 293 -12.05 3.26 -18.01
N TYR A 294 -12.95 3.84 -18.79
CA TYR A 294 -14.30 4.11 -18.32
C TYR A 294 -15.07 2.80 -18.10
N ALA A 295 -15.68 2.65 -16.93
CA ALA A 295 -16.45 1.46 -16.54
C ALA A 295 -17.75 1.84 -15.82
N GLY A 296 -18.36 2.96 -16.23
CA GLY A 296 -19.56 3.52 -15.62
C GLY A 296 -19.28 4.57 -14.55
N ASP A 297 -20.36 5.17 -14.04
CA ASP A 297 -20.32 6.37 -13.21
C ASP A 297 -20.25 6.11 -11.70
N ARG A 298 -19.90 4.88 -11.28
CA ARG A 298 -19.89 4.54 -9.84
C ARG A 298 -19.02 5.49 -9.03
N GLY A 299 -17.80 5.80 -9.49
CA GLY A 299 -16.91 6.73 -8.81
C GLY A 299 -17.51 8.14 -8.69
N VAL A 300 -18.11 8.63 -9.77
CA VAL A 300 -18.82 9.91 -9.84
C VAL A 300 -19.94 9.95 -8.79
N GLN A 301 -20.79 8.93 -8.77
CA GLN A 301 -21.93 8.81 -7.85
C GLN A 301 -21.48 8.73 -6.38
N VAL A 302 -20.41 7.98 -6.10
CA VAL A 302 -19.87 7.84 -4.74
C VAL A 302 -19.31 9.17 -4.24
N PHE A 303 -18.60 9.92 -5.08
CA PHE A 303 -18.06 11.23 -4.68
C PHE A 303 -19.16 12.26 -4.44
N GLU A 304 -20.17 12.31 -5.32
CA GLU A 304 -21.33 13.18 -5.14
C GLU A 304 -22.12 12.81 -3.86
N HIS A 305 -22.34 11.52 -3.62
CA HIS A 305 -22.98 11.05 -2.38
C HIS A 305 -22.17 11.41 -1.14
N PHE A 306 -20.85 11.27 -1.19
CA PHE A 306 -19.95 11.65 -0.09
C PHE A 306 -20.08 13.14 0.24
N LEU A 307 -20.02 14.04 -0.75
CA LEU A 307 -20.17 15.47 -0.51
C LEU A 307 -21.59 15.84 -0.03
N ALA A 308 -22.62 15.19 -0.56
CA ALA A 308 -24.00 15.39 -0.13
C ALA A 308 -24.26 14.94 1.33
N THR A 309 -23.50 13.98 1.83
CA THR A 309 -23.69 13.40 3.17
C THR A 309 -22.60 13.82 4.17
N LEU A 310 -21.68 14.69 3.75
CA LEU A 310 -20.65 15.23 4.62
C LEU A 310 -21.29 16.00 5.78
N PRO A 311 -20.92 15.75 7.06
CA PRO A 311 -21.55 16.44 8.17
C PRO A 311 -21.32 17.95 8.12
N GLU A 312 -22.37 18.76 8.31
CA GLU A 312 -22.32 20.24 8.19
C GLU A 312 -21.28 20.94 9.06
N HIS A 313 -20.88 20.32 10.18
CA HIS A 313 -19.85 20.86 11.07
C HIS A 313 -18.42 20.62 10.57
N ILE A 314 -18.24 19.81 9.53
CA ILE A 314 -16.95 19.61 8.85
C ILE A 314 -16.81 20.68 7.78
N ARG A 315 -15.76 21.49 7.90
CA ARG A 315 -15.48 22.53 6.93
C ARG A 315 -14.47 22.03 5.91
N VAL A 316 -14.81 22.13 4.62
CA VAL A 316 -13.88 21.83 3.52
C VAL A 316 -13.12 23.10 3.16
N ILE A 317 -11.78 23.03 3.17
CA ILE A 317 -10.91 24.13 2.77
C ILE A 317 -9.80 23.66 1.83
N THR A 318 -9.11 24.61 1.21
CA THR A 318 -7.94 24.31 0.38
C THR A 318 -6.62 24.46 1.14
N ALA A 319 -5.50 24.03 0.54
CA ALA A 319 -4.17 24.24 1.12
C ALA A 319 -3.84 25.74 1.29
N CYS A 320 -4.18 26.59 0.31
CA CYS A 320 -4.05 28.04 0.44
C CYS A 320 -4.90 28.65 1.55
N ASP A 321 -6.11 28.13 1.81
CA ASP A 321 -6.92 28.59 2.93
C ASP A 321 -6.29 28.20 4.26
N LEU A 322 -5.81 26.96 4.39
CA LEU A 322 -5.12 26.49 5.59
C LEU A 322 -3.90 27.36 5.89
N ASP A 323 -3.09 27.61 4.88
CA ASP A 323 -1.93 28.49 4.96
C ASP A 323 -2.31 29.90 5.44
N ARG A 324 -3.40 30.49 4.91
CA ARG A 324 -3.89 31.80 5.33
C ARG A 324 -4.31 31.78 6.81
N GLU A 325 -4.98 30.73 7.25
CA GLU A 325 -5.40 30.59 8.66
C GLU A 325 -4.21 30.46 9.61
N ILE A 326 -3.20 29.68 9.22
CA ILE A 326 -1.94 29.58 9.97
C ILE A 326 -1.25 30.94 10.08
N ARG A 327 -1.09 31.66 8.95
CA ARG A 327 -0.43 32.97 8.94
C ARG A 327 -1.17 34.03 9.73
N SER A 328 -2.50 33.98 9.73
CA SER A 328 -3.34 34.89 10.52
C SER A 328 -3.31 34.58 12.02
N GLY A 329 -2.70 33.47 12.43
CA GLY A 329 -2.72 32.99 13.82
C GLY A 329 -4.03 32.35 14.25
N LYS A 330 -5.02 32.22 13.35
CA LYS A 330 -6.29 31.54 13.58
C LYS A 330 -6.10 30.05 13.85
N LEU A 331 -5.10 29.45 13.19
CA LEU A 331 -4.68 28.08 13.45
C LEU A 331 -3.23 28.05 13.95
N ARG A 332 -2.98 27.34 15.05
CA ARG A 332 -1.63 27.16 15.61
C ARG A 332 -1.17 25.72 15.48
N VAL A 333 0.13 25.54 15.21
CA VAL A 333 0.79 24.23 15.10
C VAL A 333 1.93 24.19 16.11
N ASP A 334 1.65 23.66 17.30
CA ASP A 334 2.62 23.66 18.40
C ASP A 334 3.52 22.42 18.40
N ARG A 335 3.02 21.31 17.82
CA ARG A 335 3.76 20.05 17.75
C ARG A 335 4.96 20.20 16.82
N ARG A 336 6.15 19.87 17.31
CA ARG A 336 7.38 19.80 16.53
C ARG A 336 7.90 18.37 16.49
N GLU A 337 8.37 17.94 15.33
CA GLU A 337 8.86 16.59 15.11
C GLU A 337 10.25 16.65 14.45
N PRO A 338 11.22 15.80 14.89
CA PRO A 338 12.60 15.84 14.37
C PRO A 338 12.75 15.10 13.03
N TYR A 339 13.80 15.45 12.28
CA TYR A 339 14.17 14.73 11.05
C TYR A 339 14.53 13.26 11.25
N THR A 340 14.77 12.81 12.48
CA THR A 340 15.03 11.40 12.78
C THR A 340 13.89 10.48 12.34
N ILE A 341 12.67 11.01 12.18
CA ILE A 341 11.51 10.30 11.59
C ILE A 341 11.77 9.90 10.13
N LEU A 342 12.57 10.70 9.41
CA LEU A 342 12.99 10.47 8.03
C LEU A 342 14.33 9.69 7.95
N GLN A 343 14.98 9.41 9.10
CA GLN A 343 16.33 8.82 9.16
C GLN A 343 16.36 7.30 9.40
N ARG A 344 15.24 6.58 9.28
CA ARG A 344 15.33 5.11 9.25
C ARG A 344 15.94 4.64 7.93
N LEU A 345 17.27 4.48 7.96
CA LEU A 345 18.04 3.57 7.10
C LEU A 345 17.74 2.11 7.50
N GLY A 346 16.66 1.56 6.97
CA GLY A 346 16.78 0.31 6.23
C GLY A 346 16.65 0.68 4.76
N PRO A 347 17.44 0.12 3.83
CA PRO A 347 17.46 0.65 2.46
C PRO A 347 16.07 0.52 1.82
N ALA A 348 15.57 1.59 1.20
CA ALA A 348 14.56 1.41 0.14
C ALA A 348 15.26 0.78 -1.09
N PRO A 349 14.60 -0.16 -1.78
CA PRO A 349 15.22 -0.98 -2.83
C PRO A 349 15.66 -0.11 -4.02
N LYS A 350 16.86 -0.36 -4.56
CA LYS A 350 17.27 0.12 -5.89
C LYS A 350 16.80 -0.89 -6.97
N PRO A 351 16.28 -0.44 -8.14
CA PRO A 351 16.27 -1.24 -9.36
C PRO A 351 17.70 -1.41 -9.87
N ALA A 352 18.05 -2.61 -10.33
CA ALA A 352 19.40 -2.93 -10.79
C ALA A 352 19.75 -2.20 -12.10
N PRO A 353 20.91 -1.54 -12.15
CA PRO A 353 21.92 -1.90 -13.14
C PRO A 353 23.09 -2.62 -12.46
N ALA A 354 23.78 -3.44 -13.25
CA ALA A 354 24.62 -4.56 -12.83
C ALA A 354 25.55 -4.30 -11.63
N LYS A 355 25.54 -5.26 -10.71
CA LYS A 355 26.29 -5.29 -9.45
C LYS A 355 27.81 -5.22 -9.66
N THR A 356 28.46 -4.38 -8.86
CA THR A 356 29.58 -4.84 -8.01
C THR A 356 29.40 -4.24 -6.62
N LEU A 357 29.23 -5.10 -5.61
CA LEU A 357 28.92 -4.76 -4.22
C LEU A 357 30.20 -4.78 -3.37
N ALA A 358 30.35 -3.79 -2.49
CA ALA A 358 31.06 -3.95 -1.23
C ALA A 358 30.24 -3.32 -0.09
N THR A 359 30.32 -3.95 1.08
CA THR A 359 29.36 -4.09 2.19
C THR A 359 29.42 -3.06 3.32
N ALA A 360 28.32 -2.87 4.06
CA ALA A 360 28.35 -2.56 5.50
C ALA A 360 27.07 -3.04 6.25
N ALA A 361 27.23 -3.47 7.50
CA ALA A 361 26.41 -4.44 8.22
C ALA A 361 25.34 -3.87 9.19
N ALA A 362 24.35 -4.71 9.51
CA ALA A 362 23.36 -4.56 10.60
C ALA A 362 23.51 -5.73 11.61
N PRO A 363 22.91 -5.68 12.83
CA PRO A 363 23.32 -6.55 13.94
C PRO A 363 22.95 -8.02 13.71
N LYS A 364 23.92 -8.90 13.99
CA LYS A 364 23.93 -10.34 13.71
C LYS A 364 22.86 -11.10 14.52
N MET A 365 21.83 -11.62 13.86
CA MET A 365 21.39 -12.99 14.17
C MET A 365 22.11 -13.89 13.18
N ALA A 366 22.94 -14.80 13.68
CA ALA A 366 23.77 -15.67 12.86
C ALA A 366 23.45 -17.13 13.19
N ALA A 367 22.18 -17.55 13.17
CA ALA A 367 21.83 -18.93 13.56
C ALA A 367 20.56 -19.47 12.88
N CYS A 368 20.52 -20.78 12.69
CA CYS A 368 19.39 -21.51 12.13
C CYS A 368 18.15 -21.38 13.03
N ASN A 369 17.03 -20.92 12.48
CA ASN A 369 15.76 -20.78 13.18
C ASN A 369 14.98 -22.09 13.42
N PHE A 370 15.52 -23.24 13.00
CA PHE A 370 14.99 -24.55 13.40
C PHE A 370 15.69 -25.13 14.63
N CYS A 371 17.02 -25.01 14.72
CA CYS A 371 17.81 -25.76 15.70
C CYS A 371 18.92 -24.95 16.40
N GLY A 372 19.01 -23.65 16.13
CA GLY A 372 19.94 -22.72 16.78
C GLY A 372 21.40 -22.83 16.32
N THR A 373 21.72 -23.65 15.31
CA THR A 373 23.11 -23.80 14.83
C THR A 373 23.64 -22.47 14.30
N PRO A 374 24.80 -21.99 14.78
CA PRO A 374 25.33 -20.70 14.38
C PRO A 374 25.93 -20.73 12.95
N ARG A 375 26.00 -19.57 12.29
CA ARG A 375 26.42 -19.38 10.88
C ARG A 375 27.84 -19.91 10.65
N GLU A 376 28.72 -19.76 11.62
CA GLU A 376 30.10 -20.19 11.56
C GLU A 376 30.23 -21.71 11.40
N ARG A 377 29.21 -22.47 11.80
CA ARG A 377 29.15 -23.93 11.71
C ARG A 377 28.34 -24.43 10.51
N MET A 378 27.93 -23.57 9.59
CA MET A 378 27.20 -24.01 8.40
C MET A 378 28.15 -24.68 7.40
N GLU A 379 27.63 -25.69 6.70
CA GLU A 379 28.33 -26.46 5.67
C GLU A 379 28.04 -25.90 4.27
N ASP A 380 28.97 -26.16 3.36
CA ASP A 380 28.82 -25.87 1.94
C ASP A 380 27.87 -26.91 1.30
N PHE A 381 27.07 -26.48 0.33
CA PHE A 381 26.15 -27.38 -0.37
C PHE A 381 25.78 -26.86 -1.75
N GLY A 382 25.83 -27.73 -2.77
CA GLY A 382 25.49 -27.37 -4.15
C GLY A 382 26.36 -26.26 -4.73
N GLY A 383 27.66 -26.27 -4.42
CA GLY A 383 28.62 -25.25 -4.85
C GLY A 383 28.50 -23.90 -4.12
N ARG A 384 27.63 -23.79 -3.11
CA ARG A 384 27.39 -22.55 -2.36
C ARG A 384 27.91 -22.69 -0.93
N ALA A 385 28.63 -21.69 -0.45
CA ALA A 385 29.32 -21.74 0.83
C ALA A 385 28.39 -21.45 2.03
N LYS A 386 28.51 -22.22 3.11
CA LYS A 386 27.83 -21.99 4.41
C LYS A 386 26.30 -21.85 4.33
N VAL A 387 25.67 -22.65 3.48
CA VAL A 387 24.22 -22.57 3.20
C VAL A 387 23.41 -23.64 3.93
N ARG A 388 24.04 -24.77 4.25
CA ARG A 388 23.39 -25.95 4.84
C ARG A 388 23.70 -26.04 6.32
N CYS A 389 22.66 -26.27 7.12
CA CYS A 389 22.83 -26.54 8.54
C CYS A 389 23.33 -27.99 8.75
N PRO A 390 24.46 -28.22 9.46
CA PRO A 390 24.95 -29.59 9.73
C PRO A 390 23.99 -30.41 10.60
N ARG A 391 23.23 -29.75 11.49
CA ARG A 391 22.35 -30.40 12.47
C ARG A 391 20.99 -30.82 11.91
N CYS A 392 20.26 -29.90 11.29
CA CYS A 392 18.90 -30.16 10.78
C CYS A 392 18.84 -30.24 9.25
N HIS A 393 19.96 -30.04 8.55
CA HIS A 393 20.06 -30.04 7.09
C HIS A 393 19.14 -29.01 6.39
N SER A 394 18.70 -27.97 7.11
CA SER A 394 17.98 -26.87 6.50
C SER A 394 18.87 -26.10 5.53
N LEU A 395 18.26 -25.65 4.43
CA LEU A 395 18.80 -24.66 3.50
C LEU A 395 18.01 -23.35 3.67
N GLU A 396 18.43 -22.31 2.94
CA GLU A 396 17.91 -20.96 3.02
C GLU A 396 16.39 -20.91 2.88
N ARG A 397 15.86 -21.58 1.85
CA ARG A 397 14.41 -21.67 1.56
C ARG A 397 13.58 -22.25 2.71
N GLN A 398 14.10 -23.25 3.43
CA GLN A 398 13.35 -23.79 4.59
C GLN A 398 13.34 -22.78 5.73
N ARG A 399 14.47 -22.11 5.97
CA ARG A 399 14.61 -21.14 7.05
C ARG A 399 13.80 -19.87 6.76
N GLN A 400 13.77 -19.40 5.51
CA GLN A 400 12.91 -18.30 5.04
C GLN A 400 11.44 -18.62 5.29
N PHE A 401 10.96 -19.78 4.82
CA PHE A 401 9.59 -20.22 5.05
C PHE A 401 9.23 -20.24 6.54
N TRP A 402 10.09 -20.82 7.38
CA TRP A 402 9.82 -20.94 8.81
C TRP A 402 9.84 -19.59 9.53
N GLU A 403 10.70 -18.66 9.11
CA GLU A 403 10.75 -17.30 9.62
C GLU A 403 9.44 -16.55 9.33
N VAL A 404 8.98 -16.60 8.08
CA VAL A 404 7.72 -15.99 7.66
C VAL A 404 6.54 -16.61 8.38
N TYR A 405 6.51 -17.94 8.49
CA TYR A 405 5.46 -18.61 9.22
C TYR A 405 5.42 -18.15 10.68
N GLN A 406 6.53 -18.22 11.40
CA GLN A 406 6.56 -17.91 12.83
C GLN A 406 6.27 -16.44 13.14
N ARG A 407 6.76 -15.50 12.32
CA ARG A 407 6.65 -14.07 12.59
C ARG A 407 5.40 -13.43 12.02
N LEU A 408 4.98 -13.84 10.83
CA LEU A 408 3.97 -13.13 10.05
C LEU A 408 2.67 -13.93 9.97
N ILE A 409 2.73 -15.20 9.57
CA ILE A 409 1.52 -15.99 9.28
C ILE A 409 0.89 -16.54 10.56
N ARG A 410 1.67 -17.05 11.51
CA ARG A 410 1.18 -17.77 12.69
C ARG A 410 0.21 -16.96 13.55
N ARG A 411 0.36 -15.63 13.60
CA ARG A 411 -0.55 -14.75 14.35
C ARG A 411 -1.95 -14.68 13.73
N GLU A 412 -2.04 -14.75 12.41
CA GLU A 412 -3.31 -14.74 11.67
C GLU A 412 -3.87 -16.16 11.50
N PHE A 413 -2.99 -17.15 11.32
CA PHE A 413 -3.34 -18.52 11.02
C PHE A 413 -2.31 -19.49 11.64
N ASP A 414 -2.53 -19.87 12.89
CA ASP A 414 -1.67 -20.84 13.60
C ASP A 414 -1.98 -22.26 13.11
N LEU A 415 -0.96 -23.01 12.66
CA LEU A 415 -1.09 -24.40 12.23
C LEU A 415 -1.32 -25.38 13.39
N ARG A 416 -1.23 -24.92 14.65
CA ARG A 416 -1.40 -25.81 15.81
C ARG A 416 -2.75 -26.55 15.77
N GLY A 417 -2.70 -27.88 15.88
CA GLY A 417 -3.87 -28.77 15.88
C GLY A 417 -4.63 -28.86 14.55
N LYS A 418 -4.19 -28.14 13.51
CA LYS A 418 -4.83 -28.16 12.19
C LYS A 418 -4.41 -29.38 11.37
N ARG A 419 -5.24 -29.80 10.41
CA ARG A 419 -4.89 -30.85 9.45
C ARG A 419 -4.17 -30.24 8.26
N VAL A 420 -2.89 -30.60 8.07
CA VAL A 420 -1.98 -29.96 7.11
C VAL A 420 -1.46 -30.98 6.11
N LEU A 421 -1.61 -30.70 4.81
CA LEU A 421 -0.97 -31.46 3.74
C LEU A 421 0.37 -30.80 3.38
N HIS A 422 1.48 -31.51 3.52
CA HIS A 422 2.81 -31.03 3.15
C HIS A 422 3.36 -31.82 1.96
N ILE A 423 3.43 -31.14 0.81
CA ILE A 423 3.77 -31.73 -0.48
C ILE A 423 5.27 -31.55 -0.74
N ALA A 424 5.93 -32.62 -1.20
CA ALA A 424 7.37 -32.75 -1.35
C ALA A 424 8.12 -32.27 -0.09
N PRO A 425 7.83 -32.89 1.08
CA PRO A 425 8.24 -32.35 2.36
C PRO A 425 9.76 -32.33 2.52
N SER A 426 10.31 -31.18 2.87
CA SER A 426 11.71 -31.11 3.33
C SER A 426 11.81 -31.53 4.81
N PRO A 427 12.83 -32.33 5.21
CA PRO A 427 12.95 -32.84 6.58
C PRO A 427 12.84 -31.78 7.69
N PRO A 428 13.55 -30.61 7.62
CA PRO A 428 13.47 -29.61 8.70
C PRO A 428 12.06 -29.04 8.89
N VAL A 429 11.33 -28.80 7.80
CA VAL A 429 9.96 -28.26 7.85
C VAL A 429 8.99 -29.35 8.33
N ARG A 430 9.12 -30.58 7.83
CA ARG A 430 8.32 -31.73 8.28
C ARG A 430 8.47 -31.96 9.79
N ASP A 431 9.71 -31.98 10.28
CA ASP A 431 10.00 -32.27 11.68
C ASP A 431 9.54 -31.13 12.62
N ALA A 432 9.53 -29.89 12.13
CA ALA A 432 8.96 -28.78 12.87
C ALA A 432 7.42 -28.81 12.92
N LEU A 433 6.78 -29.26 11.83
CA LEU A 433 5.32 -29.32 11.70
C LEU A 433 4.69 -30.52 12.41
N LYS A 434 5.34 -31.70 12.37
CA LYS A 434 4.79 -32.93 12.97
C LYS A 434 4.50 -32.81 14.46
N ASN A 435 5.20 -31.90 15.15
CA ASN A 435 5.04 -31.65 16.58
C ASN A 435 3.95 -30.62 16.91
N ILE A 436 3.36 -29.96 15.92
CA ILE A 436 2.36 -28.90 16.16
C ILE A 436 1.03 -29.16 15.46
N CYS A 437 0.99 -29.91 14.36
CA CYS A 437 -0.21 -30.10 13.54
C CYS A 437 -0.44 -31.58 13.18
N GLN A 438 -1.65 -31.91 12.74
CA GLN A 438 -1.95 -33.20 12.15
C GLN A 438 -1.40 -33.22 10.72
N LEU A 439 -0.13 -33.61 10.59
CA LEU A 439 0.62 -33.56 9.35
C LEU A 439 0.36 -34.80 8.50
N VAL A 440 -0.02 -34.59 7.23
CA VAL A 440 -0.03 -35.60 6.17
C VAL A 440 0.98 -35.18 5.12
N THR A 441 1.84 -36.10 4.71
CA THR A 441 2.89 -35.86 3.72
C THR A 441 2.57 -36.50 2.38
N ALA A 442 2.96 -35.84 1.29
CA ALA A 442 2.73 -36.34 -0.06
C ALA A 442 3.89 -36.03 -1.02
N ASP A 443 4.17 -36.92 -1.98
CA ASP A 443 5.05 -36.67 -3.13
C ASP A 443 4.50 -37.48 -4.33
N ALA A 444 4.77 -37.04 -5.56
CA ALA A 444 4.39 -37.81 -6.76
C ALA A 444 5.29 -39.06 -6.95
N ARG A 445 6.50 -39.02 -6.38
CA ARG A 445 7.51 -40.07 -6.45
C ARG A 445 7.48 -40.93 -5.16
N PRO A 446 8.00 -42.17 -5.20
CA PRO A 446 8.03 -43.05 -4.04
C PRO A 446 9.12 -42.62 -3.04
N THR A 447 8.88 -41.56 -2.27
CA THR A 447 9.84 -40.98 -1.31
C THR A 447 9.57 -41.36 0.15
N GLY A 448 8.63 -42.28 0.39
CA GLY A 448 8.21 -42.69 1.74
C GLY A 448 7.31 -41.67 2.44
N CYS A 449 6.63 -40.81 1.68
CA CYS A 449 5.55 -39.97 2.20
C CYS A 449 4.28 -40.80 2.48
N ASP A 450 3.38 -40.28 3.31
CA ASP A 450 2.12 -40.95 3.67
C ASP A 450 1.26 -41.24 2.44
N LEU A 451 1.32 -40.37 1.43
CA LEU A 451 0.58 -40.48 0.18
C LEU A 451 1.51 -40.33 -1.02
N GLN A 452 1.31 -41.17 -2.03
CA GLN A 452 1.84 -40.94 -3.37
C GLN A 452 0.74 -40.37 -4.27
N LEU A 453 0.86 -39.12 -4.71
CA LEU A 453 -0.20 -38.45 -5.49
C LEU A 453 0.33 -37.43 -6.50
N ASP A 454 -0.40 -37.27 -7.60
CA ASP A 454 -0.24 -36.16 -8.54
C ASP A 454 -1.09 -34.99 -8.06
N ILE A 455 -0.47 -33.84 -7.81
CA ILE A 455 -1.16 -32.65 -7.35
C ILE A 455 -2.13 -32.08 -8.39
N CYS A 456 -1.94 -32.37 -9.67
CA CYS A 456 -2.84 -31.94 -10.74
C CYS A 456 -4.17 -32.70 -10.68
N ARG A 457 -4.23 -33.83 -9.97
CA ARG A 457 -5.40 -34.71 -9.87
C ARG A 457 -5.33 -35.60 -8.63
N MET A 458 -6.06 -35.23 -7.58
CA MET A 458 -6.10 -35.91 -6.27
C MET A 458 -7.51 -36.47 -5.92
N PRO A 459 -8.13 -37.33 -6.77
CA PRO A 459 -9.48 -37.85 -6.56
C PRO A 459 -9.63 -38.67 -5.25
N GLN A 460 -8.54 -39.24 -4.75
CA GLN A 460 -8.50 -39.96 -3.48
C GLN A 460 -8.59 -39.05 -2.24
N ILE A 461 -8.51 -37.73 -2.41
CA ILE A 461 -8.62 -36.75 -1.33
C ILE A 461 -9.99 -36.10 -1.37
N ALA A 462 -10.73 -36.19 -0.26
CA ALA A 462 -12.04 -35.55 -0.13
C ALA A 462 -11.96 -34.02 -0.17
N ASP A 463 -13.01 -33.39 -0.68
CA ASP A 463 -13.21 -31.93 -0.67
C ASP A 463 -13.15 -31.37 0.75
N GLY A 464 -12.59 -30.17 0.91
CA GLY A 464 -12.59 -29.48 2.20
C GLY A 464 -11.97 -30.27 3.36
N SER A 465 -11.04 -31.18 3.09
CA SER A 465 -10.50 -32.10 4.09
C SER A 465 -9.26 -31.58 4.81
N PHE A 466 -8.60 -30.54 4.30
CA PHE A 466 -7.40 -29.94 4.88
C PHE A 466 -7.62 -28.49 5.32
N ASP A 467 -7.06 -28.12 6.46
CA ASP A 467 -7.02 -26.72 6.91
C ASP A 467 -5.91 -25.93 6.21
N ALA A 468 -4.79 -26.60 5.91
CA ALA A 468 -3.69 -25.99 5.20
C ALA A 468 -2.99 -26.94 4.24
N ILE A 469 -2.39 -26.36 3.20
CA ILE A 469 -1.47 -27.03 2.28
C ILE A 469 -0.14 -26.27 2.33
N ILE A 470 0.98 -26.99 2.36
CA ILE A 470 2.32 -26.43 2.24
C ILE A 470 2.99 -27.10 1.06
N ALA A 471 3.38 -26.33 0.04
CA ALA A 471 4.04 -26.84 -1.15
C ALA A 471 5.20 -25.92 -1.54
N LYS A 472 6.43 -26.44 -1.39
CA LYS A 472 7.67 -25.69 -1.61
C LYS A 472 8.47 -26.26 -2.79
N ALA A 473 8.74 -25.44 -3.80
CA ALA A 473 9.32 -25.81 -5.08
C ALA A 473 8.58 -27.02 -5.67
N VAL A 474 7.26 -26.88 -5.85
CA VAL A 474 6.38 -27.94 -6.34
C VAL A 474 5.69 -27.51 -7.63
N LEU A 475 4.99 -26.38 -7.63
CA LEU A 475 4.18 -25.94 -8.78
C LEU A 475 4.99 -25.77 -10.08
N GLN A 476 6.27 -25.45 -9.97
CA GLN A 476 7.17 -25.32 -11.13
C GLN A 476 7.52 -26.67 -11.80
N HIS A 477 7.26 -27.77 -11.09
CA HIS A 477 7.63 -29.12 -11.45
C HIS A 477 6.43 -30.01 -11.82
N CYS A 478 5.23 -29.44 -11.85
CA CYS A 478 4.02 -30.09 -12.35
C CYS A 478 3.68 -29.59 -13.75
N ARG A 479 3.06 -30.45 -14.56
CA ARG A 479 2.73 -30.14 -15.95
C ARG A 479 1.63 -29.09 -16.07
N ASP A 480 0.62 -29.13 -15.21
CA ASP A 480 -0.53 -28.21 -15.23
C ASP A 480 -0.70 -27.59 -13.83
N ASP A 481 -0.18 -26.36 -13.66
CA ASP A 481 -0.28 -25.65 -12.38
C ASP A 481 -1.70 -25.16 -12.09
N ARG A 482 -2.51 -24.88 -13.11
CA ARG A 482 -3.92 -24.52 -12.95
C ARG A 482 -4.71 -25.69 -12.39
N ALA A 483 -4.52 -26.90 -12.93
CA ALA A 483 -5.11 -28.11 -12.38
C ALA A 483 -4.68 -28.34 -10.93
N ALA A 484 -3.39 -28.15 -10.62
CA ALA A 484 -2.89 -28.27 -9.25
C ALA A 484 -3.53 -27.25 -8.30
N LEU A 485 -3.70 -26.00 -8.73
CA LEU A 485 -4.32 -24.94 -7.93
C LEU A 485 -5.83 -25.17 -7.75
N MET A 486 -6.52 -25.73 -8.75
CA MET A 486 -7.91 -26.16 -8.61
C MET A 486 -8.05 -27.26 -7.55
N GLU A 487 -7.19 -28.27 -7.59
CA GLU A 487 -7.19 -29.34 -6.59
C GLU A 487 -6.84 -28.82 -5.20
N PHE A 488 -5.85 -27.92 -5.07
CA PHE A 488 -5.55 -27.26 -3.80
C PHE A 488 -6.75 -26.50 -3.26
N ARG A 489 -7.49 -25.78 -4.11
CA ARG A 489 -8.71 -25.07 -3.72
C ARG A 489 -9.81 -26.04 -3.31
N ARG A 490 -9.98 -27.17 -4.01
CA ARG A 490 -11.00 -28.19 -3.72
C ARG A 490 -10.80 -28.83 -2.36
N ILE A 491 -9.57 -29.25 -2.05
CA ILE A 491 -9.29 -30.00 -0.82
C ILE A 491 -9.11 -29.12 0.42
N LEU A 492 -8.94 -27.80 0.26
CA LEU A 492 -8.90 -26.85 1.39
C LEU A 492 -10.29 -26.60 1.96
N LYS A 493 -10.42 -26.55 3.29
CA LYS A 493 -11.62 -26.05 3.99
C LYS A 493 -11.88 -24.58 3.65
N PRO A 494 -13.12 -24.07 3.79
CA PRO A 494 -13.38 -22.63 3.76
C PRO A 494 -12.42 -21.89 4.70
N TRP A 495 -11.82 -20.81 4.21
CA TRP A 495 -10.78 -20.01 4.89
C TRP A 495 -9.44 -20.74 5.15
N GLY A 496 -9.29 -21.96 4.65
CA GLY A 496 -8.03 -22.70 4.66
C GLY A 496 -6.94 -22.00 3.85
N ARG A 497 -5.68 -22.35 4.14
CA ARG A 497 -4.50 -21.66 3.59
C ARG A 497 -3.64 -22.59 2.75
N VAL A 498 -3.27 -22.16 1.55
CA VAL A 498 -2.15 -22.75 0.81
C VAL A 498 -0.92 -21.86 0.99
N LEU A 499 0.17 -22.43 1.49
CA LEU A 499 1.46 -21.78 1.65
C LEU A 499 2.41 -22.30 0.58
N LEU A 500 2.74 -21.43 -0.36
CA LEU A 500 3.54 -21.74 -1.54
C LEU A 500 4.85 -20.98 -1.49
N GLU A 501 5.93 -21.67 -1.80
CA GLU A 501 7.21 -21.03 -2.06
C GLU A 501 7.78 -21.70 -3.30
N PHE A 502 8.17 -20.94 -4.30
CA PHE A 502 8.81 -21.45 -5.51
C PHE A 502 9.77 -20.39 -6.04
N SER A 503 10.68 -20.81 -6.92
CA SER A 503 11.66 -19.89 -7.50
C SER A 503 10.93 -18.87 -8.38
N CYS A 504 10.83 -17.64 -7.87
CA CYS A 504 10.24 -16.50 -8.56
C CYS A 504 11.30 -15.49 -8.98
N ARG A 505 11.25 -15.05 -10.23
CA ARG A 505 12.06 -13.95 -10.75
C ARG A 505 11.28 -12.65 -10.60
N VAL A 506 11.85 -11.73 -9.81
CA VAL A 506 11.21 -10.46 -9.47
C VAL A 506 11.13 -9.55 -10.70
N ASN A 507 9.97 -8.96 -10.94
CA ASN A 507 9.68 -8.11 -12.09
C ASN A 507 9.89 -8.79 -13.45
N GLN A 508 9.73 -10.11 -13.52
CA GLN A 508 9.77 -10.88 -14.75
C GLN A 508 8.46 -11.62 -14.97
N GLU A 509 8.19 -12.04 -16.20
CA GLU A 509 7.10 -12.95 -16.53
C GLU A 509 7.56 -14.41 -16.37
N THR A 510 6.59 -15.33 -16.31
CA THR A 510 6.84 -16.76 -16.22
C THR A 510 7.40 -17.27 -17.54
N GLU A 511 8.50 -18.02 -17.47
CA GLU A 511 9.11 -18.64 -18.64
C GLU A 511 8.94 -20.14 -18.56
N SER A 512 8.57 -20.74 -19.68
CA SER A 512 8.49 -22.19 -19.82
C SER A 512 9.88 -22.76 -20.11
N PHE A 513 10.21 -23.90 -19.51
CA PHE A 513 11.44 -24.62 -19.82
C PHE A 513 11.30 -25.43 -21.09
N SER A 514 12.24 -25.26 -22.01
CA SER A 514 12.33 -26.09 -23.22
C SER A 514 12.74 -27.53 -22.90
N ASP A 515 13.70 -27.73 -22.00
CA ASP A 515 14.06 -29.04 -21.47
C ASP A 515 13.41 -29.30 -20.10
N THR A 516 12.30 -30.04 -20.12
CA THR A 516 11.56 -30.40 -18.92
C THR A 516 12.24 -31.49 -18.07
N THR A 517 13.31 -32.10 -18.56
CA THR A 517 14.02 -33.21 -17.91
C THR A 517 15.27 -32.77 -17.14
N ALA A 518 15.70 -31.52 -17.29
CA ALA A 518 16.98 -31.01 -16.79
C ALA A 518 17.26 -31.26 -15.29
N HIS A 519 16.23 -31.27 -14.43
CA HIS A 519 16.42 -31.41 -12.98
C HIS A 519 16.17 -32.83 -12.44
N TYR A 520 15.19 -33.55 -13.00
CA TYR A 520 14.74 -34.84 -12.46
C TYR A 520 14.95 -36.04 -13.42
N GLY A 521 15.41 -35.76 -14.64
CA GLY A 521 15.64 -36.76 -15.69
C GLY A 521 14.36 -37.30 -16.34
N LYS A 522 14.54 -38.06 -17.41
CA LYS A 522 13.44 -38.64 -18.21
C LYS A 522 12.57 -39.59 -17.39
N VAL A 523 13.17 -40.41 -16.54
CA VAL A 523 12.45 -41.41 -15.74
C VAL A 523 11.42 -40.75 -14.81
N ALA A 524 11.76 -39.63 -14.18
CA ALA A 524 10.84 -38.94 -13.28
C ALA A 524 9.66 -38.31 -14.04
N LEU A 525 9.92 -37.76 -15.21
CA LEU A 525 8.90 -37.18 -16.08
C LEU A 525 7.95 -38.26 -16.62
N GLU A 526 8.49 -39.37 -17.12
CA GLU A 526 7.71 -40.46 -17.72
C GLU A 526 6.88 -41.23 -16.70
N LYS A 527 7.47 -41.58 -15.54
CA LYS A 527 6.80 -42.42 -14.54
C LYS A 527 5.90 -41.65 -13.57
N TYR A 528 6.26 -40.40 -13.26
CA TYR A 528 5.62 -39.65 -12.17
C TYR A 528 5.12 -38.27 -12.59
N GLY A 529 5.29 -37.88 -13.87
CA GLY A 529 4.91 -36.55 -14.35
C GLY A 529 5.74 -35.40 -13.79
N VAL A 530 6.87 -35.69 -13.11
CA VAL A 530 7.70 -34.69 -12.43
C VAL A 530 8.81 -34.23 -13.36
N GLY A 531 8.75 -32.97 -13.77
CA GLY A 531 9.74 -32.30 -14.62
C GLY A 531 10.13 -30.93 -14.08
N THR A 532 10.77 -30.09 -14.88
CA THR A 532 10.88 -28.65 -14.64
C THR A 532 10.21 -27.95 -15.80
N PHE A 533 8.99 -27.48 -15.60
CA PHE A 533 8.18 -26.95 -16.70
C PHE A 533 8.27 -25.44 -16.81
N ARG A 534 8.58 -24.74 -15.72
CA ARG A 534 8.60 -23.28 -15.70
C ARG A 534 9.50 -22.68 -14.61
N HIS A 535 9.92 -21.45 -14.85
CA HIS A 535 10.37 -20.53 -13.81
C HIS A 535 9.36 -19.41 -13.70
N TYR A 536 8.81 -19.24 -12.49
CA TYR A 536 7.78 -18.25 -12.28
C TYR A 536 8.36 -16.83 -12.31
N GLY A 537 7.63 -15.94 -12.98
CA GLY A 537 7.69 -14.52 -12.71
C GLY A 537 6.84 -14.19 -11.49
N ASP A 538 7.28 -13.30 -10.61
CA ASP A 538 6.52 -12.93 -9.40
C ASP A 538 5.14 -12.33 -9.72
N ARG A 539 5.03 -11.54 -10.80
CA ARG A 539 3.77 -10.94 -11.27
C ARG A 539 2.80 -11.99 -11.78
N ASP A 540 3.26 -12.90 -12.63
CA ASP A 540 2.44 -13.97 -13.19
C ASP A 540 2.02 -14.99 -12.14
N ALA A 541 2.93 -15.34 -11.24
CA ALA A 541 2.61 -16.18 -10.09
C ALA A 541 1.48 -15.54 -9.27
N LEU A 542 1.57 -14.24 -8.96
CA LEU A 542 0.53 -13.55 -8.20
C LEU A 542 -0.81 -13.54 -8.95
N ARG A 543 -0.82 -13.18 -10.24
CA ARG A 543 -2.03 -13.18 -11.08
C ARG A 543 -2.66 -14.57 -11.18
N LEU A 544 -1.84 -15.61 -11.35
CA LEU A 544 -2.30 -16.99 -11.42
C LEU A 544 -2.95 -17.41 -10.10
N LEU A 545 -2.29 -17.16 -8.98
CA LEU A 545 -2.80 -17.51 -7.65
C LEU A 545 -4.09 -16.74 -7.31
N GLN A 546 -4.21 -15.48 -7.73
CA GLN A 546 -5.40 -14.65 -7.51
C GLN A 546 -6.65 -15.16 -8.23
N GLN A 547 -6.51 -16.01 -9.24
CA GLN A 547 -7.67 -16.66 -9.89
C GLN A 547 -8.32 -17.72 -8.99
N PHE A 548 -7.58 -18.26 -8.02
CA PHE A 548 -8.03 -19.36 -7.16
C PHE A 548 -8.14 -18.98 -5.68
N PHE A 549 -7.42 -17.95 -5.23
CA PHE A 549 -7.30 -17.60 -3.81
C PHE A 549 -7.29 -16.09 -3.60
N LEU A 550 -7.68 -15.63 -2.42
CA LEU A 550 -7.24 -14.32 -1.93
C LEU A 550 -5.78 -14.46 -1.52
N VAL A 551 -4.86 -13.71 -2.13
CA VAL A 551 -3.41 -13.94 -1.96
C VAL A 551 -2.77 -12.86 -1.11
N LYS A 552 -2.01 -13.28 -0.09
CA LYS A 552 -1.03 -12.45 0.62
C LYS A 552 0.37 -12.89 0.25
N THR A 553 1.25 -11.94 -0.02
CA THR A 553 2.65 -12.21 -0.35
C THR A 553 3.52 -11.76 0.81
N PHE A 554 4.42 -12.63 1.24
CA PHE A 554 5.37 -12.38 2.32
C PHE A 554 6.80 -12.53 1.81
N HIS A 555 7.68 -11.62 2.23
CA HIS A 555 9.10 -11.71 1.95
C HIS A 555 9.81 -12.27 3.18
N GLY A 556 10.37 -13.47 3.04
CA GLY A 556 11.15 -14.11 4.09
C GLY A 556 12.62 -13.83 3.94
N ARG A 557 13.32 -13.62 5.05
CA ARG A 557 14.78 -13.49 5.08
C ARG A 557 15.38 -14.66 5.83
N ASP A 558 16.33 -15.36 5.22
CA ASP A 558 17.06 -16.42 5.89
C ASP A 558 17.90 -15.81 7.03
N PRO A 559 17.69 -16.18 8.31
CA PRO A 559 18.48 -15.68 9.44
C PRO A 559 19.96 -16.11 9.41
N VAL A 560 20.37 -16.99 8.49
CA VAL A 560 21.76 -17.43 8.37
C VAL A 560 22.45 -16.74 7.21
N THR A 561 21.94 -16.90 5.99
CA THR A 561 22.56 -16.39 4.75
C THR A 561 22.13 -14.99 4.39
N GLU A 562 21.05 -14.50 4.99
CA GLU A 562 20.35 -13.27 4.62
C GLU A 562 19.69 -13.28 3.23
N GLU A 563 19.74 -14.41 2.51
CA GLU A 563 19.00 -14.57 1.26
C GLU A 563 17.51 -14.36 1.51
N THR A 564 16.85 -13.72 0.55
CA THR A 564 15.41 -13.45 0.61
C THR A 564 14.63 -14.38 -0.31
N GLY A 565 13.47 -14.85 0.15
CA GLY A 565 12.52 -15.64 -0.63
C GLY A 565 11.12 -15.02 -0.58
N ILE A 566 10.25 -15.45 -1.48
CA ILE A 566 8.84 -15.04 -1.53
C ILE A 566 7.97 -16.23 -1.15
N ILE A 567 7.12 -16.03 -0.14
CA ILE A 567 6.12 -16.99 0.29
C ILE A 567 4.75 -16.42 -0.08
N PHE A 568 3.99 -17.15 -0.88
CA PHE A 568 2.61 -16.82 -1.21
C PHE A 568 1.68 -17.58 -0.26
N CYS A 569 0.76 -16.87 0.37
CA CYS A 569 -0.30 -17.41 1.21
C CYS A 569 -1.62 -17.18 0.49
N GLY A 570 -2.14 -18.24 -0.14
CA GLY A 570 -3.47 -18.25 -0.73
C GLY A 570 -4.53 -18.62 0.30
N ILE A 571 -5.64 -17.89 0.33
CA ILE A 571 -6.77 -18.09 1.23
C ILE A 571 -7.96 -18.57 0.40
N ARG A 572 -8.55 -19.72 0.77
CA ARG A 572 -9.79 -20.20 0.17
C ARG A 572 -10.97 -19.38 0.68
N ASP A 573 -11.23 -18.23 0.08
CA ASP A 573 -12.46 -17.47 0.36
C ASP A 573 -13.67 -18.25 -0.22
N PRO A 574 -14.66 -18.65 0.59
CA PRO A 574 -15.85 -19.36 0.09
C PRO A 574 -16.77 -18.47 -0.76
N ARG A 575 -16.59 -17.15 -0.73
CA ARG A 575 -17.42 -16.19 -1.47
C ARG A 575 -16.93 -15.94 -2.89
N THR A 576 -15.69 -16.31 -3.19
CA THR A 576 -15.16 -16.23 -4.56
C THR A 576 -15.51 -17.52 -5.29
N GLY A 577 -16.39 -17.46 -6.28
CA GLY A 577 -16.55 -18.57 -7.24
C GLY A 577 -15.23 -18.85 -7.95
N THR A 578 -15.03 -20.06 -8.48
CA THR A 578 -13.96 -20.30 -9.46
C THR A 578 -14.23 -19.35 -10.64
N MET A 579 -13.41 -18.31 -10.79
CA MET A 579 -13.49 -17.32 -11.88
C MET A 579 -13.03 -17.94 -13.23
N GLY A 580 -13.63 -19.05 -13.61
CA GLY A 580 -13.22 -19.88 -14.74
C GLY A 580 -14.27 -20.91 -15.08
N GLY A 581 -15.43 -20.43 -15.52
CA GLY A 581 -16.55 -21.22 -16.00
C GLY A 581 -17.39 -20.39 -16.97
N ALA A 582 -16.78 -19.95 -18.05
CA ALA A 582 -17.47 -19.52 -19.26
C ALA A 582 -16.62 -20.02 -20.44
N SER A 583 -17.28 -20.82 -21.28
CA SER A 583 -16.83 -21.51 -22.49
C SER A 583 -15.88 -20.74 -23.39
#